data_AF-A0A1V4QXG0-F1
#
_entry.id   AF-A0A1V4QXG0-F1
#
_cell.length_a   1.000
_cell.length_b   1.000
_cell.length_c   1.000
_cell.angle_alpha   90.00
_cell.angle_beta   90.00
_cell.angle_gamma   90.00
#
_symmetry.space_group_name_H-M   'P 1'
#
loop_
_entity.id
_entity.type
_entity.pdbx_description
1 polymer ?
#
loop_
_entity_poly.entity_id
_entity_poly.type
_entity_poly.pdbx_seq_one_letter_code
_entity_poly.pdbx_strand_id
1 'polypeptide(L)'
;MSRKSKKKPSSKQQTPTPKKPPSKAMRLLKELIVLIAVIAGMVYMTQSRNYGWLFRSIVLGNLKMIRAYPHLTYDEKMESKLGVGYKLVQYVKTHTPEDAVILAPYDKDLARVGLNYYLYPRFIIPQRSARKSPMYLKATHLIIFKGKGYDYLQHPPSDRAEYDLIAVAPGDLAVEE
;
A
#
# COMPACT_ATOMS: atom_id res chain seq x y z
N MET A 1 22.47 94.04 -26.03
CA MET A 1 22.11 92.65 -26.38
C MET A 1 21.61 91.93 -25.13
N SER A 2 20.29 91.74 -24.99
CA SER A 2 19.67 91.09 -23.82
C SER A 2 19.01 89.77 -24.25
N ARG A 3 19.44 88.65 -23.66
CA ARG A 3 19.02 87.29 -24.01
C ARG A 3 17.67 86.95 -23.35
N LYS A 4 16.67 86.59 -24.17
CA LYS A 4 15.39 85.98 -23.75
C LYS A 4 15.64 84.57 -23.18
N SER A 5 15.10 84.26 -21.99
CA SER A 5 14.95 82.87 -21.52
C SER A 5 13.50 82.39 -21.77
N LYS A 6 13.36 81.25 -22.44
CA LYS A 6 12.09 80.55 -22.67
C LYS A 6 11.83 79.60 -21.49
N LYS A 7 10.68 79.71 -20.82
CA LYS A 7 10.19 78.67 -19.88
C LYS A 7 9.58 77.50 -20.68
N LYS A 8 10.01 76.26 -20.41
CA LYS A 8 9.34 75.01 -20.85
C LYS A 8 8.16 74.67 -19.91
N PRO A 9 7.07 74.06 -20.37
CA PRO A 9 6.01 73.57 -19.49
C PRO A 9 6.37 72.20 -18.89
N SER A 10 6.04 72.02 -17.61
CA SER A 10 6.19 70.78 -16.85
C SER A 10 5.12 69.76 -17.23
N SER A 11 5.55 68.55 -17.61
CA SER A 11 4.69 67.37 -17.76
C SER A 11 4.18 66.91 -16.39
N LYS A 12 2.87 66.74 -16.21
CA LYS A 12 2.28 66.11 -15.02
C LYS A 12 2.33 64.59 -15.20
N GLN A 13 3.14 63.91 -14.39
CA GLN A 13 3.03 62.45 -14.20
C GLN A 13 1.75 62.12 -13.43
N GLN A 14 0.90 61.27 -14.00
CA GLN A 14 -0.23 60.65 -13.29
C GLN A 14 0.31 59.56 -12.36
N THR A 15 0.06 59.67 -11.06
CA THR A 15 0.30 58.60 -10.09
C THR A 15 -0.80 57.53 -10.19
N PRO A 16 -0.46 56.23 -10.13
CA PRO A 16 -1.45 55.15 -10.16
C PRO A 16 -2.24 55.12 -8.86
N THR A 17 -3.57 55.16 -8.94
CA THR A 17 -4.45 55.08 -7.78
C THR A 17 -4.41 53.67 -7.14
N PRO A 18 -4.46 53.57 -5.80
CA PRO A 18 -4.41 52.29 -5.12
C PRO A 18 -5.73 51.53 -5.31
N LYS A 19 -5.65 50.30 -5.82
CA LYS A 19 -6.82 49.41 -5.99
C LYS A 19 -7.41 49.08 -4.62
N LYS A 20 -8.67 49.48 -4.38
CA LYS A 20 -9.41 49.17 -3.15
C LYS A 20 -9.52 47.65 -2.96
N PRO A 21 -9.41 47.14 -1.72
CA PRO A 21 -9.48 45.70 -1.45
C PRO A 21 -10.87 45.15 -1.78
N PRO A 22 -10.96 43.87 -2.21
CA PRO A 22 -12.22 43.26 -2.61
C PRO A 22 -13.18 43.15 -1.42
N SER A 23 -14.48 43.36 -1.69
CA SER A 23 -15.56 43.30 -0.71
C SER A 23 -15.69 41.89 -0.10
N LYS A 24 -16.26 41.78 1.12
CA LYS A 24 -16.49 40.49 1.79
C LYS A 24 -17.31 39.51 0.93
N ALA A 25 -18.30 40.02 0.19
CA ALA A 25 -19.08 39.22 -0.77
C ALA A 25 -18.22 38.66 -1.91
N MET A 26 -17.27 39.45 -2.42
CA MET A 26 -16.32 38.99 -3.44
C MET A 26 -15.37 37.91 -2.91
N ARG A 27 -14.98 37.99 -1.62
CA ARG A 27 -14.18 36.94 -0.97
C ARG A 27 -14.98 35.64 -0.84
N LEU A 28 -16.22 35.71 -0.35
CA LEU A 28 -17.11 34.54 -0.25
C LEU A 28 -17.38 33.90 -1.61
N LEU A 29 -17.62 34.71 -2.65
CA LEU A 29 -17.80 34.21 -4.01
C LEU A 29 -16.54 33.49 -4.50
N LYS A 30 -15.35 34.03 -4.21
CA LYS A 30 -14.08 33.38 -4.55
C LYS A 30 -13.91 32.04 -3.83
N GLU A 31 -14.17 31.97 -2.52
CA GLU A 31 -14.11 30.71 -1.77
C GLU A 31 -15.12 29.68 -2.29
N LEU A 32 -16.33 30.12 -2.63
CA LEU A 32 -17.36 29.26 -3.22
C LEU A 32 -16.93 28.71 -4.58
N ILE A 33 -16.35 29.55 -5.45
CA ILE A 33 -15.82 29.12 -6.75
C ILE A 33 -14.68 28.11 -6.57
N VAL A 34 -13.78 28.35 -5.61
CA VAL A 34 -12.70 27.41 -5.29
C VAL A 34 -13.26 26.07 -4.82
N LEU A 35 -14.25 26.09 -3.92
CA LEU A 35 -14.92 24.89 -3.45
C LEU A 35 -15.58 24.11 -4.60
N ILE A 36 -16.31 24.81 -5.48
CA ILE A 36 -16.94 24.21 -6.66
C ILE A 36 -15.88 23.60 -7.58
N ALA A 37 -14.77 24.29 -7.81
CA ALA A 37 -13.67 23.80 -8.64
C ALA A 37 -13.01 22.55 -8.02
N VAL A 38 -12.85 22.50 -6.70
CA VAL A 38 -12.35 21.32 -5.99
C VAL A 38 -13.32 20.14 -6.14
N ILE A 39 -14.63 20.37 -5.95
CA ILE A 39 -15.66 19.32 -6.11
C ILE A 39 -15.69 18.82 -7.55
N ALA A 40 -15.68 19.73 -8.53
CA ALA A 40 -15.64 19.37 -9.95
C ALA A 40 -14.37 18.58 -10.29
N GLY A 41 -13.22 18.96 -9.72
CA GLY A 41 -11.96 18.21 -9.82
C GLY A 41 -12.09 16.80 -9.25
N MET A 42 -12.67 16.63 -8.06
CA MET A 42 -12.92 15.31 -7.47
C MET A 42 -13.85 14.46 -8.34
N VAL A 43 -14.95 15.03 -8.85
CA VAL A 43 -15.89 14.32 -9.75
C VAL A 43 -15.17 13.91 -11.04
N TYR A 44 -14.38 14.81 -11.64
CA TYR A 44 -13.56 14.48 -12.81
C TYR A 44 -12.60 13.33 -12.52
N MET A 45 -11.93 13.32 -11.35
CA MET A 45 -11.08 12.21 -10.93
C MET A 45 -11.89 10.90 -10.83
N THR A 46 -13.11 10.91 -10.29
CA THR A 46 -13.95 9.70 -10.20
C THR A 46 -14.32 9.10 -11.56
N GLN A 47 -14.41 9.94 -12.60
CA GLN A 47 -14.71 9.51 -13.97
C GLN A 47 -13.45 9.17 -14.78
N SER A 48 -12.30 9.74 -14.40
CA SER A 48 -11.04 9.50 -15.09
C SER A 48 -10.68 8.01 -15.13
N ARG A 49 -10.06 7.57 -16.22
CA ARG A 49 -9.59 6.18 -16.38
C ARG A 49 -8.59 5.78 -15.28
N ASN A 50 -7.87 6.76 -14.74
CA ASN A 50 -6.79 6.54 -13.78
C ASN A 50 -7.29 6.41 -12.34
N TYR A 51 -8.28 7.21 -11.91
CA TYR A 51 -8.78 7.21 -10.53
C TYR A 51 -10.17 6.59 -10.38
N GLY A 52 -10.88 6.31 -11.47
CA GLY A 52 -12.18 5.64 -11.42
C GLY A 52 -12.13 4.28 -10.75
N TRP A 53 -11.01 3.55 -10.85
CA TRP A 53 -10.80 2.29 -10.12
C TRP A 53 -10.76 2.50 -8.59
N LEU A 54 -10.13 3.57 -8.10
CA LEU A 54 -10.04 3.85 -6.66
C LEU A 54 -11.44 4.02 -6.06
N PHE A 55 -12.29 4.83 -6.70
CA PHE A 55 -13.64 5.06 -6.20
C PHE A 55 -14.54 3.84 -6.38
N ARG A 56 -14.54 3.20 -7.56
CA ARG A 56 -15.43 2.06 -7.84
C ARG A 56 -15.03 0.80 -7.10
N SER A 57 -13.74 0.48 -7.09
CA SER A 57 -13.25 -0.80 -6.55
C SER A 57 -12.91 -0.71 -5.07
N ILE A 58 -12.28 0.38 -4.62
CA ILE A 58 -11.86 0.50 -3.21
C ILE A 58 -12.99 1.11 -2.37
N VAL A 59 -13.45 2.32 -2.68
CA VAL A 59 -14.43 3.03 -1.84
C VAL A 59 -15.80 2.34 -1.89
N LEU A 60 -16.39 2.21 -3.08
CA LEU A 60 -17.71 1.60 -3.26
C LEU A 60 -17.70 0.10 -2.96
N GLY A 61 -16.64 -0.61 -3.35
CA GLY A 61 -16.48 -2.04 -3.06
C GLY A 61 -16.45 -2.33 -1.56
N ASN A 62 -15.62 -1.60 -0.80
CA ASN A 62 -15.55 -1.76 0.65
C ASN A 62 -16.86 -1.35 1.34
N LEU A 63 -17.51 -0.28 0.88
CA LEU A 63 -18.79 0.17 1.46
C LEU A 63 -19.91 -0.85 1.26
N LYS A 64 -19.97 -1.50 0.09
CA LYS A 64 -20.89 -2.61 -0.17
C LYS A 64 -20.67 -3.76 0.80
N MET A 65 -19.42 -4.14 1.03
CA MET A 65 -19.06 -5.18 2.01
C MET A 65 -19.48 -4.82 3.44
N ILE A 66 -19.18 -3.60 3.88
CA ILE A 66 -19.53 -3.13 5.24
C ILE A 66 -21.05 -3.12 5.44
N ARG A 67 -21.82 -2.73 4.42
CA ARG A 67 -23.29 -2.72 4.48
C ARG A 67 -23.89 -4.12 4.44
N ALA A 68 -23.36 -5.01 3.60
CA ALA A 68 -23.86 -6.37 3.47
C ALA A 68 -23.57 -7.20 4.73
N TYR A 69 -22.44 -6.93 5.40
CA TYR A 69 -21.97 -7.73 6.51
C TYR A 69 -21.50 -6.86 7.69
N PRO A 70 -22.41 -6.17 8.39
CA PRO A 70 -22.06 -5.22 9.45
C PRO A 70 -21.46 -5.90 10.69
N HIS A 71 -21.78 -7.18 10.91
CA HIS A 71 -21.38 -7.95 12.08
C HIS A 71 -20.05 -8.70 11.92
N LEU A 72 -19.44 -8.72 10.73
CA LEU A 72 -18.17 -9.43 10.55
C LEU A 72 -17.06 -8.78 11.37
N THR A 73 -16.36 -9.63 12.11
CA THR A 73 -15.11 -9.31 12.77
C THR A 73 -14.02 -8.95 11.76
N TYR A 74 -12.92 -8.40 12.24
CA TYR A 74 -11.78 -8.07 11.38
C TYR A 74 -11.21 -9.34 10.70
N ASP A 75 -11.09 -10.43 11.45
CA ASP A 75 -10.50 -11.68 10.94
C ASP A 75 -11.37 -12.30 9.87
N GLU A 76 -12.70 -12.36 10.06
CA GLU A 76 -13.62 -12.87 9.04
C GLU A 76 -13.61 -12.00 7.77
N LYS A 77 -13.44 -10.67 7.92
CA LYS A 77 -13.27 -9.76 6.77
C LYS A 77 -11.96 -10.04 6.01
N MET A 78 -10.87 -10.28 6.73
CA MET A 78 -9.58 -10.61 6.11
C MET A 78 -9.63 -11.99 5.45
N GLU A 79 -10.23 -12.98 6.09
CA GLU A 79 -10.47 -14.30 5.52
C GLU A 79 -11.31 -14.22 4.24
N SER A 80 -12.39 -13.45 4.22
CA SER A 80 -13.20 -13.24 3.02
C SER A 80 -12.39 -12.58 1.88
N LYS A 81 -11.46 -11.68 2.21
CA LYS A 81 -10.67 -10.91 1.24
C LYS A 81 -9.45 -11.67 0.70
N LEU A 82 -8.79 -12.45 1.55
CA LEU A 82 -7.48 -13.05 1.31
C LEU A 82 -7.52 -14.59 1.31
N GLY A 83 -8.64 -15.18 1.73
CA GLY A 83 -8.89 -16.61 1.69
C GLY A 83 -7.89 -17.42 2.51
N VAL A 84 -7.54 -18.59 1.97
CA VAL A 84 -6.64 -19.58 2.60
C VAL A 84 -5.28 -18.99 2.94
N GLY A 85 -4.79 -18.01 2.17
CA GLY A 85 -3.53 -17.31 2.46
C GLY A 85 -3.54 -16.66 3.84
N TYR A 86 -4.65 -16.02 4.23
CA TYR A 86 -4.78 -15.40 5.55
C TYR A 86 -4.86 -16.44 6.66
N LYS A 87 -5.63 -17.52 6.47
CA LYS A 87 -5.71 -18.62 7.44
C LYS A 87 -4.35 -19.24 7.72
N LEU A 88 -3.58 -19.53 6.67
CA LEU A 88 -2.26 -20.11 6.85
C LEU A 88 -1.33 -19.15 7.60
N VAL A 89 -1.38 -17.86 7.29
CA VAL A 89 -0.56 -16.86 8.01
C VAL A 89 -0.97 -16.74 9.48
N GLN A 90 -2.26 -16.80 9.80
CA GLN A 90 -2.72 -16.88 11.19
C GLN A 90 -2.24 -18.17 11.89
N TYR A 91 -2.31 -19.31 11.20
CA TYR A 91 -1.81 -20.58 11.72
C TYR A 91 -0.31 -20.50 12.03
N VAL A 92 0.48 -20.01 11.09
CA VAL A 92 1.93 -19.79 11.28
C VAL A 92 2.18 -18.85 12.46
N LYS A 93 1.44 -17.75 12.58
CA LYS A 93 1.60 -16.79 13.69
C LYS A 93 1.32 -17.41 15.07
N THR A 94 0.39 -18.35 15.15
CA THR A 94 -0.02 -18.99 16.41
C THR A 94 0.83 -20.20 16.78
N HIS A 95 1.51 -20.81 15.81
CA HIS A 95 2.27 -22.06 15.98
C HIS A 95 3.79 -21.92 15.81
N THR A 96 4.31 -20.69 15.71
CA THR A 96 5.76 -20.44 15.65
C THR A 96 6.16 -19.41 16.70
N PRO A 97 7.38 -19.52 17.28
CA PRO A 97 7.87 -18.53 18.23
C PRO A 97 8.16 -17.19 17.54
N GLU A 98 8.33 -16.14 18.33
CA GLU A 98 8.54 -14.77 17.83
C GLU A 98 9.88 -14.59 17.08
N ASP A 99 10.91 -15.32 17.49
CA ASP A 99 12.25 -15.32 16.88
C ASP A 99 12.37 -16.31 15.69
N ALA A 100 11.26 -16.94 15.29
CA ALA A 100 11.26 -17.91 14.21
C ALA A 100 11.79 -17.30 12.90
N VAL A 101 12.70 -18.02 12.27
CA VAL A 101 13.15 -17.78 10.91
C VAL A 101 12.35 -18.71 9.99
N ILE A 102 11.54 -18.12 9.12
CA ILE A 102 10.56 -18.84 8.31
C ILE A 102 10.92 -18.73 6.84
N LEU A 103 11.04 -19.89 6.20
CA LEU A 103 11.18 -20.00 4.77
C LEU A 103 9.79 -20.10 4.13
N ALA A 104 9.50 -19.21 3.18
CA ALA A 104 8.21 -19.17 2.50
C ALA A 104 8.35 -19.22 0.98
N PRO A 105 7.59 -20.07 0.28
CA PRO A 105 7.56 -20.09 -1.18
C PRO A 105 6.91 -18.81 -1.70
N TYR A 106 7.27 -18.41 -2.92
CA TYR A 106 6.58 -17.32 -3.60
C TYR A 106 5.24 -17.82 -4.15
N ASP A 107 4.18 -17.18 -3.67
CA ASP A 107 2.87 -17.26 -4.27
C ASP A 107 2.21 -15.88 -4.26
N LYS A 108 1.41 -15.60 -5.30
CA LYS A 108 0.73 -14.31 -5.42
C LYS A 108 -0.26 -14.10 -4.28
N ASP A 109 -0.96 -15.15 -3.84
CA ASP A 109 -1.95 -15.01 -2.78
C ASP A 109 -1.29 -14.81 -1.42
N LEU A 110 -0.16 -15.50 -1.18
CA LEU A 110 0.64 -15.30 0.03
C LEU A 110 1.30 -13.91 0.04
N ALA A 111 1.76 -13.42 -1.12
CA ALA A 111 2.28 -12.06 -1.27
C ALA A 111 1.22 -10.99 -1.02
N ARG A 112 -0.04 -11.23 -1.38
CA ARG A 112 -1.17 -10.31 -1.11
C ARG A 112 -1.48 -10.16 0.37
N VAL A 113 -1.15 -11.17 1.19
CA VAL A 113 -1.26 -11.05 2.65
C VAL A 113 -0.19 -10.10 3.19
N GLY A 114 1.03 -10.15 2.67
CA GLY A 114 2.14 -9.33 3.17
C GLY A 114 2.79 -9.96 4.40
N LEU A 115 3.39 -11.13 4.21
CA LEU A 115 4.00 -11.97 5.27
C LEU A 115 4.85 -11.19 6.28
N ASN A 116 5.77 -10.34 5.79
CA ASN A 116 6.69 -9.58 6.65
C ASN A 116 5.97 -8.69 7.66
N TYR A 117 4.80 -8.16 7.29
CA TYR A 117 4.02 -7.29 8.16
C TYR A 117 3.20 -8.13 9.16
N TYR A 118 2.52 -9.17 8.67
CA TYR A 118 1.61 -9.97 9.51
C TYR A 118 2.33 -10.89 10.52
N LEU A 119 3.49 -11.41 10.13
CA LEU A 119 4.26 -12.37 10.92
C LEU A 119 5.29 -11.71 11.83
N TYR A 120 5.45 -10.38 11.78
CA TYR A 120 6.31 -9.63 12.69
C TYR A 120 6.06 -10.07 14.15
N PRO A 121 7.11 -10.34 14.95
CA PRO A 121 8.54 -10.05 14.70
C PRO A 121 9.36 -11.12 13.95
N ARG A 122 8.73 -12.19 13.43
CA ARG A 122 9.41 -13.32 12.77
C ARG A 122 10.16 -12.88 11.51
N PHE A 123 11.30 -13.51 11.26
CA PHE A 123 12.10 -13.24 10.06
C PHE A 123 11.66 -14.11 8.90
N ILE A 124 11.22 -13.51 7.79
CA ILE A 124 10.81 -14.25 6.60
C ILE A 124 11.92 -14.22 5.56
N ILE A 125 12.36 -15.39 5.11
CA ILE A 125 13.35 -15.52 4.06
C ILE A 125 12.66 -15.41 2.69
N PRO A 126 13.01 -14.44 1.84
CA PRO A 126 12.45 -14.34 0.50
C PRO A 126 12.93 -15.50 -0.39
N GLN A 127 12.03 -16.20 -1.07
CA GLN A 127 12.37 -17.32 -1.97
C GLN A 127 13.51 -17.01 -2.95
N ARG A 128 13.49 -15.83 -3.60
CA ARG A 128 14.47 -15.45 -4.64
C ARG A 128 15.93 -15.47 -4.15
N SER A 129 16.12 -15.24 -2.86
CA SER A 129 17.43 -15.16 -2.22
C SER A 129 17.58 -16.22 -1.13
N ALA A 130 16.68 -17.21 -1.08
CA ALA A 130 16.61 -18.13 0.04
C ALA A 130 17.93 -18.86 0.21
N ARG A 131 18.36 -19.65 -0.79
CA ARG A 131 19.60 -20.44 -0.73
C ARG A 131 20.90 -19.62 -0.59
N LYS A 132 20.86 -18.32 -0.94
CA LYS A 132 22.01 -17.39 -0.82
C LYS A 132 22.04 -16.64 0.50
N SER A 133 20.95 -16.70 1.28
CA SER A 133 20.85 -15.98 2.54
C SER A 133 21.59 -16.75 3.64
N PRO A 134 22.42 -16.07 4.46
CA PRO A 134 22.99 -16.68 5.67
C PRO A 134 21.91 -17.18 6.64
N MET A 135 20.67 -16.65 6.53
CA MET A 135 19.54 -17.06 7.34
C MET A 135 18.91 -18.38 6.88
N TYR A 136 19.23 -18.86 5.67
CA TYR A 136 18.69 -20.12 5.14
C TYR A 136 19.00 -21.31 6.05
N LEU A 137 20.27 -21.43 6.45
CA LEU A 137 20.73 -22.48 7.37
C LEU A 137 20.21 -22.28 8.81
N LYS A 138 19.64 -21.10 9.10
CA LYS A 138 19.01 -20.77 10.39
C LYS A 138 17.49 -20.86 10.33
N ALA A 139 16.92 -21.26 9.18
CA ALA A 139 15.49 -21.45 9.09
C ALA A 139 15.06 -22.52 10.11
N THR A 140 13.97 -22.20 10.79
CA THR A 140 13.36 -23.05 11.84
C THR A 140 12.05 -23.65 11.34
N HIS A 141 11.41 -22.99 10.38
CA HIS A 141 10.14 -23.42 9.81
C HIS A 141 10.11 -23.18 8.31
N LEU A 142 9.40 -24.06 7.61
CA LEU A 142 9.10 -23.98 6.18
C LEU A 142 7.59 -23.96 5.99
N ILE A 143 7.10 -22.94 5.29
CA ILE A 143 5.71 -22.88 4.85
C ILE A 143 5.55 -23.70 3.58
N ILE A 144 4.57 -24.59 3.56
CA ILE A 144 4.07 -25.21 2.33
C ILE A 144 2.81 -24.48 1.89
N PHE A 145 2.78 -24.03 0.63
CA PHE A 145 1.64 -23.32 0.08
C PHE A 145 1.32 -23.78 -1.33
N LYS A 146 0.11 -24.34 -1.52
CA LYS A 146 -0.34 -24.97 -2.78
C LYS A 146 0.66 -26.01 -3.30
N GLY A 147 1.20 -26.83 -2.39
CA GLY A 147 2.19 -27.87 -2.70
C GLY A 147 3.59 -27.35 -3.05
N LYS A 148 3.85 -26.04 -2.93
CA LYS A 148 5.20 -25.45 -3.11
C LYS A 148 5.94 -25.41 -1.79
N GLY A 149 7.27 -25.53 -1.84
CA GLY A 149 8.15 -25.46 -0.67
C GLY A 149 8.89 -26.78 -0.40
N TYR A 150 8.35 -27.92 -0.87
CA TYR A 150 9.02 -29.22 -0.73
C TYR A 150 10.39 -29.28 -1.43
N ASP A 151 10.62 -28.42 -2.41
CA ASP A 151 11.91 -28.26 -3.11
C ASP A 151 13.04 -27.76 -2.20
N TYR A 152 12.70 -27.19 -1.04
CA TYR A 152 13.67 -26.81 -0.02
C TYR A 152 14.07 -27.94 0.90
N LEU A 153 13.33 -29.05 0.94
CA LEU A 153 13.65 -30.19 1.80
C LEU A 153 14.64 -31.13 1.10
N GLN A 154 15.62 -31.62 1.85
CA GLN A 154 16.54 -32.67 1.37
C GLN A 154 15.78 -33.99 1.15
N HIS A 155 14.87 -34.32 2.07
CA HIS A 155 14.04 -35.52 2.03
C HIS A 155 12.56 -35.15 2.09
N PRO A 156 11.94 -34.81 0.96
CA PRO A 156 10.52 -34.47 0.94
C PRO A 156 9.66 -35.70 1.27
N PRO A 157 8.61 -35.55 2.08
CA PRO A 157 7.72 -36.66 2.43
C PRO A 157 6.98 -37.18 1.18
N SER A 158 6.63 -38.47 1.21
CA SER A 158 5.84 -39.12 0.15
C SER A 158 4.40 -38.64 0.15
N ASP A 159 3.81 -38.41 1.34
CA ASP A 159 2.51 -37.78 1.49
C ASP A 159 2.69 -36.26 1.56
N ARG A 160 2.09 -35.54 0.61
CA ARG A 160 2.30 -34.11 0.42
C ARG A 160 0.98 -33.35 0.57
N ALA A 161 0.86 -32.63 1.68
CA ALA A 161 -0.20 -31.67 1.86
C ALA A 161 -0.03 -30.44 0.96
N GLU A 162 -1.14 -29.84 0.54
CA GLU A 162 -1.11 -28.58 -0.21
C GLU A 162 -0.75 -27.37 0.68
N TYR A 163 -1.14 -27.40 1.95
CA TYR A 163 -0.90 -26.33 2.91
C TYR A 163 -0.36 -26.93 4.19
N ASP A 164 0.81 -26.47 4.63
CA ASP A 164 1.43 -27.01 5.84
C ASP A 164 2.47 -26.03 6.41
N LEU A 165 2.88 -26.31 7.64
CA LEU A 165 4.00 -25.69 8.32
C LEU A 165 4.90 -26.79 8.87
N ILE A 166 6.07 -26.92 8.27
CA ILE A 166 7.06 -27.95 8.62
C ILE A 166 8.13 -27.30 9.50
N ALA A 167 8.37 -27.84 10.69
CA ALA A 167 9.54 -27.49 11.47
C ALA A 167 10.78 -28.09 10.79
N VAL A 168 11.83 -27.30 10.62
CA VAL A 168 13.07 -27.70 9.95
C VAL A 168 14.26 -27.52 10.90
N ALA A 169 15.10 -28.55 10.97
CA ALA A 169 16.36 -28.55 11.69
C ALA A 169 17.54 -28.28 10.73
N PRO A 170 18.71 -27.89 11.26
CA PRO A 170 19.94 -27.81 10.47
C PRO A 170 20.23 -29.16 9.80
N GLY A 171 20.25 -29.19 8.47
CA GLY A 171 20.42 -30.40 7.67
C GLY A 171 19.17 -30.86 6.92
N ASP A 172 17.97 -30.46 7.34
CA ASP A 172 16.73 -30.86 6.65
C ASP A 172 16.54 -30.13 5.31
N LEU A 173 17.25 -29.01 5.14
CA LEU A 173 17.16 -28.17 3.96
C LEU A 173 18.19 -28.60 2.91
N ALA A 174 17.73 -28.72 1.67
CA ALA A 174 18.59 -28.94 0.52
C ALA A 174 19.56 -27.76 0.37
N VAL A 175 20.85 -28.06 0.28
CA VAL A 175 21.91 -27.10 -0.05
C VAL A 175 22.16 -27.21 -1.55
N GLU A 176 22.26 -26.08 -2.25
CA GLU A 176 22.77 -26.10 -3.64
C GLU A 176 24.28 -26.37 -3.57
N GLU A 177 24.76 -27.38 -4.30
CA GLU A 177 26.20 -27.62 -4.52
C GLU A 177 26.85 -26.46 -5.28
#